data_AF-A0A2E9IT66-F1
#
_entry.id   AF-A0A2E9IT66-F1
#
_cell.length_a   1.000
_cell.length_b   1.000
_cell.length_c   1.000
_cell.angle_alpha   90.00
_cell.angle_beta   90.00
_cell.angle_gamma   90.00
#
_symmetry.space_group_name_H-M   'P 1'
#
loop_
_entity.id
_entity.type
_entity.pdbx_description
1 polymer ?
#
loop_
_entity_poly.entity_id
_entity_poly.type
_entity_poly.pdbx_seq_one_letter_code
_entity_poly.pdbx_strand_id
1 'polypeptide(L)'
;MQQHRALILRSNRFLGSALVDKGLVSSGDLEEANGKFMEAIQAADLKRASILSTLLFDLKKLEESKLLDHLVEEEKLGLIDLNHIELQSLRPMKVDLPLCWASSTVPFDHVEGTYMLASCYYMSAPVVKYWEEALDGRVLWYGTSMSSLSRALERIEEVHEAEDAAEEES
;
A
#
# COMPACT_ATOMS: atom_id res chain seq x y z
N MET A 1 -0.01 -13.60 -3.77
CA MET A 1 0.79 -12.59 -4.50
C MET A 1 0.76 -12.71 -6.02
N GLN A 2 1.02 -13.88 -6.64
CA GLN A 2 1.10 -14.02 -8.12
C GLN A 2 -0.19 -13.61 -8.84
N GLN A 3 -1.36 -13.85 -8.24
CA GLN A 3 -2.67 -13.42 -8.74
C GLN A 3 -2.81 -11.90 -8.88
N HIS A 4 -2.04 -11.11 -8.10
CA HIS A 4 -2.09 -9.65 -8.13
C HIS A 4 -0.99 -9.02 -8.98
N ARG A 5 -0.21 -9.81 -9.75
CA ARG A 5 0.91 -9.31 -10.55
C ARG A 5 0.51 -8.16 -11.50
N ALA A 6 -0.68 -8.25 -12.10
CA ALA A 6 -1.19 -7.20 -12.98
C ALA A 6 -1.46 -5.89 -12.21
N LEU A 7 -2.00 -6.00 -11.00
CA LEU A 7 -2.21 -4.85 -10.12
C LEU A 7 -0.87 -4.24 -9.71
N ILE A 8 0.10 -5.04 -9.26
CA ILE A 8 1.44 -4.60 -8.87
C ILE A 8 2.13 -3.81 -9.99
N LEU A 9 2.12 -4.35 -11.22
CA LEU A 9 2.73 -3.67 -12.37
C LEU A 9 2.04 -2.34 -12.69
N ARG A 10 0.70 -2.34 -12.68
CA ARG A 10 -0.07 -1.15 -13.04
C ARG A 10 0.01 -0.09 -11.93
N SER A 11 -0.09 -0.48 -10.67
CA SER A 11 -0.06 0.43 -9.53
C SER A 11 1.28 1.17 -9.44
N ASN A 12 2.39 0.43 -9.57
CA ASN A 12 3.74 0.99 -9.56
C ASN A 12 3.96 1.96 -10.72
N ARG A 13 3.58 1.59 -11.94
CA ARG A 13 3.72 2.46 -13.11
C ARG A 13 2.99 3.80 -12.94
N PHE A 14 1.75 3.75 -12.47
CA PHE A 14 0.95 4.97 -12.26
C PHE A 14 1.46 5.81 -11.09
N LEU A 15 1.89 5.16 -10.00
CA LEU A 15 2.52 5.87 -8.89
C LEU A 15 3.78 6.60 -9.36
N GLY A 16 4.65 5.91 -10.10
CA GLY A 16 5.87 6.50 -10.65
C GLY A 16 5.60 7.74 -11.50
N SER A 17 4.62 7.66 -12.42
CA SER A 17 4.19 8.81 -13.21
C SER A 17 3.72 9.97 -12.31
N ALA A 18 2.85 9.68 -11.35
CA ALA A 18 2.32 10.70 -10.45
C ALA A 18 3.43 11.38 -9.62
N LEU A 19 4.44 10.64 -9.16
CA LEU A 19 5.57 11.21 -8.42
C LEU A 19 6.40 12.17 -9.31
N VAL A 20 6.58 11.86 -10.59
CA VAL A 20 7.26 12.75 -11.55
C VAL A 20 6.40 13.97 -11.86
N ASP A 21 5.12 13.77 -12.15
CA ASP A 21 4.18 14.83 -12.52
C ASP A 21 4.02 15.88 -11.40
N LYS A 22 4.12 15.45 -10.15
CA LYS A 22 4.07 16.32 -8.96
C LYS A 22 5.44 16.87 -8.55
N GLY A 23 6.51 16.55 -9.29
CA GLY A 23 7.86 17.04 -9.02
C GLY A 23 8.51 16.47 -7.76
N LEU A 24 8.02 15.34 -7.24
CA LEU A 24 8.59 14.68 -6.06
C LEU A 24 9.88 13.91 -6.39
N VAL A 25 10.02 13.47 -7.64
CA VAL A 25 11.23 12.84 -8.19
C VAL A 25 11.42 13.28 -9.65
N SER A 26 12.64 13.13 -10.19
CA SER A 26 12.89 13.37 -11.62
C SER A 26 12.52 12.16 -12.48
N SER A 27 12.36 12.36 -13.79
CA SER A 27 12.17 11.25 -14.73
C SER A 27 13.36 10.28 -14.75
N GLY A 28 14.58 10.77 -14.51
CA GLY A 28 15.78 9.93 -14.42
C GLY A 28 15.78 9.06 -13.16
N ASP A 29 15.35 9.61 -12.02
CA ASP A 29 15.20 8.82 -10.78
C ASP A 29 14.15 7.72 -10.96
N LEU A 30 13.05 8.01 -11.66
CA LEU A 30 12.02 7.03 -11.97
C LEU A 30 12.52 5.94 -12.94
N GLU A 31 13.32 6.28 -13.93
CA GLU A 31 13.91 5.30 -14.85
C GLU A 31 14.83 4.31 -14.10
N GLU A 32 15.68 4.83 -13.21
CA GLU A 32 16.55 4.01 -12.35
C GLU A 32 15.73 3.10 -11.42
N ALA A 33 14.68 3.63 -10.79
CA ALA A 33 13.79 2.85 -9.93
C ALA A 33 13.02 1.76 -10.68
N ASN A 34 12.59 2.05 -11.92
CA ASN A 34 11.93 1.05 -12.77
C ASN A 34 12.85 -0.12 -13.12
N GLY A 35 14.14 0.11 -13.32
CA GLY A 35 15.11 -0.96 -13.55
C GLY A 35 15.10 -1.99 -12.41
N LYS A 36 15.30 -1.52 -11.17
CA LYS A 36 15.27 -2.35 -9.95
C LYS A 36 13.91 -3.01 -9.72
N PHE A 37 12.82 -2.28 -9.95
CA PHE A 37 11.47 -2.82 -9.85
C PHE A 37 11.27 -4.00 -10.83
N MET A 38 11.71 -3.85 -12.09
CA MET A 38 11.58 -4.90 -13.10
C MET A 38 12.48 -6.11 -12.81
N GLU A 39 13.66 -5.92 -12.23
CA GLU A 39 14.51 -7.01 -11.73
C GLU A 39 13.78 -7.84 -10.66
N ALA A 40 13.14 -7.19 -9.68
CA ALA A 40 12.35 -7.87 -8.66
C ALA A 40 11.15 -8.64 -9.26
N ILE A 41 10.46 -8.04 -10.24
CA ILE A 41 9.38 -8.69 -10.98
C ILE A 41 9.87 -9.95 -11.73
N GLN A 42 11.05 -9.89 -12.35
CA GLN A 42 11.63 -11.02 -13.09
C GLN A 42 12.11 -12.14 -12.16
N ALA A 43 12.61 -11.77 -10.97
CA ALA A 43 12.99 -12.71 -9.92
C ALA A 43 11.79 -13.35 -9.19
N ALA A 44 10.55 -12.97 -9.56
CA ALA A 44 9.31 -13.35 -8.88
C ALA A 44 9.25 -12.92 -7.40
N ASP A 45 10.07 -11.96 -6.98
CA ASP A 45 10.06 -11.37 -5.64
C ASP A 45 9.03 -10.23 -5.58
N LEU A 46 7.75 -10.62 -5.63
CA LEU A 46 6.63 -9.67 -5.69
C LEU A 46 6.41 -8.90 -4.39
N LYS A 47 6.90 -9.40 -3.24
CA LYS A 47 6.81 -8.71 -1.94
C LYS A 47 7.77 -7.51 -1.91
N ARG A 48 8.91 -7.61 -2.61
CA ARG A 48 9.88 -6.50 -2.74
C ARG A 48 9.70 -5.63 -3.99
N ALA A 49 8.79 -6.00 -4.91
CA ALA A 49 8.53 -5.24 -6.11
C ALA A 49 7.73 -3.94 -5.83
N SER A 50 8.44 -2.87 -5.45
CA SER A 50 7.87 -1.56 -5.11
C SER A 50 8.78 -0.41 -5.56
N ILE A 51 8.31 0.41 -6.51
CA ILE A 51 8.98 1.64 -6.95
C ILE A 51 9.14 2.60 -5.77
N LEU A 52 8.12 2.69 -4.90
CA LEU A 52 8.17 3.59 -3.75
C LEU A 52 9.29 3.17 -2.78
N SER A 53 9.39 1.89 -2.44
CA SER A 53 10.46 1.36 -1.58
C SER A 53 11.83 1.63 -2.18
N THR A 54 11.99 1.39 -3.49
CA THR A 54 13.25 1.64 -4.18
C THR A 54 13.64 3.12 -4.17
N LEU A 55 12.69 4.04 -4.41
CA LEU A 55 12.97 5.48 -4.39
C LEU A 55 13.32 5.99 -2.99
N LEU A 56 12.64 5.51 -1.95
CA LEU A 56 12.85 5.93 -0.56
C LEU A 56 14.13 5.36 0.05
N PHE A 57 14.35 4.05 -0.11
CA PHE A 57 15.36 3.33 0.69
C PHE A 57 16.60 2.94 -0.12
N ASP A 58 16.41 2.41 -1.32
CA ASP A 58 17.53 1.91 -2.13
C ASP A 58 18.30 3.05 -2.79
N LEU A 59 17.58 3.92 -3.50
CA LEU A 59 18.15 5.03 -4.26
C LEU A 59 18.20 6.33 -3.47
N LYS A 60 17.36 6.45 -2.43
CA LYS A 60 17.23 7.65 -1.57
C LYS A 60 17.00 8.93 -2.39
N LYS A 61 16.16 8.82 -3.42
CA LYS A 61 15.77 9.91 -4.33
C LYS A 61 14.48 10.60 -3.93
N LEU A 62 13.70 9.96 -3.07
CA LEU A 62 12.49 10.50 -2.46
C LEU A 62 12.69 10.58 -0.94
N GLU A 63 12.29 11.70 -0.35
CA GLU A 63 12.18 11.82 1.11
C GLU A 63 10.72 11.51 1.50
N GLU A 64 10.52 10.61 2.46
CA GLU A 64 9.17 10.19 2.88
C GLU A 64 8.36 11.36 3.45
N SER A 65 9.00 12.28 4.18
CA SER A 65 8.33 13.48 4.71
C SER A 65 7.74 14.34 3.60
N LYS A 66 8.47 14.57 2.49
CA LYS A 66 7.97 15.34 1.35
C LYS A 66 6.75 14.69 0.70
N LEU A 67 6.74 13.36 0.62
CA LEU A 67 5.57 12.63 0.13
C LEU A 67 4.38 12.79 1.08
N LEU A 68 4.59 12.63 2.39
CA LEU A 68 3.52 12.77 3.38
C LEU A 68 2.96 14.20 3.42
N ASP A 69 3.82 15.21 3.36
CA ASP A 69 3.44 16.62 3.26
C ASP A 69 2.59 16.85 2.01
N HIS A 70 2.98 16.29 0.86
CA HIS A 70 2.19 16.36 -0.37
C HIS A 70 0.80 15.73 -0.23
N LEU A 71 0.69 14.56 0.42
CA LEU A 71 -0.59 13.89 0.64
C LEU A 71 -1.53 14.75 1.51
N VAL A 72 -0.99 15.46 2.51
CA VAL A 72 -1.78 16.34 3.38
C VAL A 72 -2.15 17.64 2.67
N GLU A 73 -1.17 18.31 2.07
CA GLU A 73 -1.33 19.66 1.56
C GLU A 73 -2.05 19.70 0.22
N GLU A 74 -1.74 18.80 -0.70
CA GLU A 74 -2.29 18.81 -2.06
C GLU A 74 -3.48 17.86 -2.18
N GLU A 75 -3.34 16.64 -1.67
CA GLU A 75 -4.38 15.61 -1.80
C GLU A 75 -5.42 15.67 -0.67
N LYS A 76 -5.20 16.50 0.36
CA LYS A 76 -6.11 16.73 1.51
C LYS A 76 -6.40 15.46 2.33
N LEU A 77 -5.44 14.54 2.39
CA LEU A 77 -5.56 13.32 3.18
C LEU A 77 -5.21 13.56 4.64
N GLY A 78 -5.94 12.88 5.53
CA GLY A 78 -5.45 12.65 6.90
C GLY A 78 -4.27 11.68 6.89
N LEU A 79 -3.36 11.82 7.86
CA LEU A 79 -2.32 10.83 8.09
C LEU A 79 -2.69 9.92 9.25
N ILE A 80 -2.30 8.65 9.16
CA ILE A 80 -2.46 7.68 10.24
C ILE A 80 -1.17 6.91 10.48
N ASP A 81 -0.85 6.71 11.75
CA ASP A 81 0.16 5.75 12.18
C ASP A 81 -0.53 4.49 12.72
N LEU A 82 -0.47 3.43 11.93
CA LEU A 82 -1.06 2.13 12.22
C LEU A 82 -0.41 1.41 13.41
N ASN A 83 0.78 1.86 13.85
CA ASN A 83 1.40 1.35 15.08
C ASN A 83 0.56 1.63 16.33
N HIS A 84 -0.30 2.66 16.28
CA HIS A 84 -1.17 3.07 17.37
C HIS A 84 -2.62 2.61 17.18
N ILE A 85 -2.88 1.79 16.15
CA ILE A 85 -4.20 1.22 15.88
C ILE A 85 -4.23 -0.24 16.32
N GLU A 86 -5.34 -0.62 16.97
CA GLU A 86 -5.65 -2.01 17.28
C GLU A 86 -6.21 -2.68 16.01
N LEU A 87 -5.32 -3.35 15.29
CA LEU A 87 -5.67 -3.99 14.02
C LEU A 87 -6.43 -5.29 14.28
N GLN A 88 -7.54 -5.46 13.57
CA GLN A 88 -8.38 -6.65 13.61
C GLN A 88 -8.17 -7.50 12.36
N SER A 89 -8.71 -8.72 12.37
CA SER A 89 -8.72 -9.58 11.20
C SER A 89 -9.43 -8.93 10.00
N LEU A 90 -8.84 -9.09 8.83
CA LEU A 90 -9.44 -8.65 7.55
C LEU A 90 -10.55 -9.60 7.04
N ARG A 91 -10.69 -10.80 7.62
CA ARG A 91 -11.64 -11.84 7.17
C ARG A 91 -13.10 -11.35 7.16
N PRO A 92 -13.60 -10.62 8.18
CA PRO A 92 -14.97 -10.08 8.17
C PRO A 92 -15.23 -9.11 7.01
N MET A 93 -14.19 -8.42 6.53
CA MET A 93 -14.27 -7.50 5.39
C MET A 93 -14.12 -8.22 4.04
N LYS A 94 -13.85 -9.54 4.03
CA LYS A 94 -13.55 -10.34 2.83
C LYS A 94 -12.36 -9.79 2.02
N VAL A 95 -11.40 -9.21 2.72
CA VAL A 95 -10.19 -8.64 2.13
C VAL A 95 -9.03 -9.61 2.30
N ASP A 96 -8.36 -9.91 1.20
CA ASP A 96 -7.18 -10.78 1.17
C ASP A 96 -5.91 -10.01 1.59
N LEU A 97 -5.12 -10.57 2.50
CA LEU A 97 -3.88 -9.93 2.97
C LEU A 97 -2.83 -9.75 1.84
N PRO A 98 -2.59 -10.76 0.97
CA PRO A 98 -1.85 -10.60 -0.28
C PRO A 98 -2.26 -9.41 -1.18
N LEU A 99 -3.55 -9.05 -1.20
CA LEU A 99 -4.01 -7.86 -1.93
C LEU A 99 -3.50 -6.58 -1.26
N CYS A 100 -3.52 -6.52 0.07
CA CYS A 100 -3.02 -5.38 0.83
C CYS A 100 -1.52 -5.15 0.58
N TRP A 101 -0.73 -6.23 0.57
CA TRP A 101 0.68 -6.18 0.17
C TRP A 101 0.86 -5.68 -1.28
N ALA A 102 0.10 -6.23 -2.22
CA ALA A 102 0.21 -5.91 -3.64
C ALA A 102 -0.17 -4.46 -3.99
N SER A 103 -1.04 -3.85 -3.19
CA SER A 103 -1.54 -2.49 -3.38
C SER A 103 -0.95 -1.47 -2.40
N SER A 104 -0.11 -1.93 -1.46
CA SER A 104 0.41 -1.13 -0.34
C SER A 104 -0.68 -0.28 0.32
N THR A 105 -1.79 -0.94 0.63
CA THR A 105 -3.01 -0.33 1.18
C THR A 105 -3.68 -1.34 2.10
N VAL A 106 -4.20 -0.89 3.24
CA VAL A 106 -4.89 -1.76 4.19
C VAL A 106 -6.13 -1.06 4.76
N PRO A 107 -7.30 -1.72 4.79
CA PRO A 107 -8.41 -1.25 5.60
C PRO A 107 -8.06 -1.50 7.07
N PHE A 108 -8.10 -0.46 7.88
CA PHE A 108 -7.77 -0.54 9.31
C PHE A 108 -9.00 -0.42 10.21
N ASP A 109 -10.14 0.03 9.65
CA ASP A 109 -11.40 0.15 10.38
C ASP A 109 -12.60 0.13 9.41
N HIS A 110 -13.77 -0.21 9.93
CA HIS A 110 -15.04 -0.20 9.20
C HIS A 110 -16.20 0.15 10.14
N VAL A 111 -16.80 1.33 9.94
CA VAL A 111 -17.87 1.87 10.78
C VAL A 111 -19.03 2.36 9.91
N GLU A 112 -20.24 1.89 10.20
CA GLU A 112 -21.48 2.32 9.55
C GLU A 112 -21.40 2.37 8.01
N GLY A 113 -20.87 1.29 7.40
CA GLY A 113 -20.74 1.18 5.94
C GLY A 113 -19.65 2.06 5.33
N THR A 114 -18.72 2.55 6.15
CA THR A 114 -17.56 3.35 5.73
C THR A 114 -16.29 2.61 6.09
N TYR A 115 -15.48 2.30 5.08
CA TYR A 115 -14.18 1.66 5.21
C TYR A 115 -13.08 2.72 5.30
N MET A 116 -12.24 2.64 6.32
CA MET A 116 -11.10 3.53 6.47
C MET A 116 -9.83 2.81 6.02
N LEU A 117 -9.20 3.34 4.98
CA LEU A 117 -8.05 2.73 4.31
C LEU A 117 -6.80 3.59 4.51
N ALA A 118 -5.72 2.97 4.95
CA ALA A 118 -4.40 3.57 5.00
C ALA A 118 -3.60 3.12 3.78
N SER A 119 -2.96 4.05 3.07
CA SER A 119 -2.23 3.75 1.84
C SER A 119 -0.93 4.54 1.72
N CYS A 120 0.12 3.88 1.23
CA CYS A 120 1.31 4.56 0.71
C CYS A 120 1.20 4.83 -0.79
N TYR A 121 0.15 4.32 -1.45
CA TYR A 121 -0.03 4.27 -2.89
C TYR A 121 -1.27 5.06 -3.35
N TYR A 122 -1.78 5.96 -2.52
CA TYR A 122 -2.96 6.77 -2.83
C TYR A 122 -2.84 7.53 -4.17
N MET A 123 -1.64 8.03 -4.50
CA MET A 123 -1.40 8.71 -5.78
C MET A 123 -1.45 7.77 -7.00
N SER A 124 -1.58 6.46 -6.79
CA SER A 124 -1.79 5.48 -7.84
C SER A 124 -3.28 5.33 -8.14
N ALA A 125 -3.76 5.99 -9.20
CA ALA A 125 -5.16 5.89 -9.63
C ALA A 125 -5.70 4.44 -9.78
N PRO A 126 -4.92 3.45 -10.27
CA PRO A 126 -5.35 2.05 -10.28
C PRO A 126 -5.61 1.45 -8.89
N VAL A 127 -4.87 1.86 -7.86
CA VAL A 127 -5.07 1.39 -6.47
C VAL A 127 -6.34 1.99 -5.90
N VAL A 128 -6.50 3.31 -6.01
CA VAL A 128 -7.71 4.00 -5.53
C VAL A 128 -8.96 3.40 -6.16
N LYS A 129 -8.97 3.34 -7.50
CA LYS A 129 -10.09 2.76 -8.25
C LYS A 129 -10.39 1.32 -7.85
N TYR A 130 -9.35 0.49 -7.69
CA TYR A 130 -9.55 -0.91 -7.32
C TYR A 130 -10.25 -1.04 -5.97
N TRP A 131 -9.79 -0.32 -4.95
CA TRP A 131 -10.35 -0.40 -3.60
C TRP A 131 -11.76 0.18 -3.51
N GLU A 132 -12.03 1.28 -4.22
CA GLU A 132 -13.36 1.88 -4.29
C GLU A 132 -14.37 0.99 -5.02
N GLU A 133 -13.94 0.17 -5.98
CA GLU A 133 -14.80 -0.81 -6.67
C GLU A 133 -14.93 -2.13 -5.89
N ALA A 134 -13.95 -2.49 -5.07
CA ALA A 134 -13.90 -3.78 -4.37
C ALA A 134 -14.73 -3.81 -3.06
N LEU A 135 -14.94 -2.66 -2.43
CA LEU A 135 -15.62 -2.56 -1.14
C LEU A 135 -17.08 -2.10 -1.31
N ASP A 136 -18.00 -2.77 -0.61
CA ASP A 136 -19.43 -2.45 -0.64
C ASP A 136 -19.76 -1.34 0.38
N GLY A 137 -19.23 -0.13 0.14
CA GLY A 137 -19.40 0.99 1.05
C GLY A 137 -18.64 2.24 0.64
N ARG A 138 -18.67 3.25 1.49
CA ARG A 138 -17.85 4.47 1.30
C ARG A 138 -16.41 4.17 1.68
N VAL A 139 -15.46 4.71 0.94
CA VAL A 139 -14.03 4.63 1.28
C VAL A 139 -13.56 5.99 1.79
N LEU A 140 -12.91 5.99 2.96
CA LEU A 140 -12.22 7.14 3.52
C LEU A 140 -10.72 6.87 3.53
N TRP A 141 -9.97 7.70 2.82
CA TRP A 141 -8.54 7.51 2.59
C TRP A 141 -7.67 8.24 3.62
N TYR A 142 -6.62 7.56 4.06
CA TYR A 142 -5.55 8.08 4.90
C TYR A 142 -4.18 7.76 4.28
N GLY A 143 -3.27 8.72 4.36
CA GLY A 143 -1.85 8.50 4.07
C GLY A 143 -1.17 7.83 5.26
N THR A 144 -0.17 7.00 5.00
CA THR A 144 0.67 6.43 6.05
C THR A 144 2.10 6.22 5.55
N SER A 145 3.05 6.05 6.46
CA SER A 145 4.44 5.72 6.10
C SER A 145 4.58 4.26 5.68
N MET A 146 5.59 3.97 4.88
CA MET A 146 5.92 2.61 4.45
C MET A 146 6.21 1.69 5.64
N SER A 147 6.88 2.23 6.66
CA SER A 147 7.22 1.48 7.88
C SER A 147 6.00 1.18 8.75
N SER A 148 5.07 2.13 8.86
CA SER A 148 3.81 1.93 9.57
C SER A 148 2.94 0.89 8.87
N LEU A 149 2.83 0.99 7.53
CA LEU A 149 2.08 0.03 6.73
C LEU A 149 2.68 -1.38 6.77
N SER A 150 3.99 -1.53 6.56
CA SER A 150 4.61 -2.87 6.52
C SER A 150 4.41 -3.60 7.86
N ARG A 151 4.61 -2.89 8.98
CA ARG A 151 4.42 -3.44 10.31
C ARG A 151 2.95 -3.76 10.60
N ALA A 152 2.02 -2.97 10.09
CA ALA A 152 0.60 -3.26 10.21
C ALA A 152 0.22 -4.56 9.49
N LEU A 153 0.72 -4.76 8.27
CA LEU A 153 0.47 -5.97 7.49
C LEU A 153 1.06 -7.22 8.15
N GLU A 154 2.26 -7.11 8.73
CA GLU A 154 2.87 -8.20 9.53
C GLU A 154 2.03 -8.54 10.77
N ARG A 155 1.55 -7.53 11.52
CA ARG A 155 0.66 -7.75 12.67
C ARG A 155 -0.67 -8.41 12.29
N ILE A 156 -1.22 -8.08 11.12
CA ILE A 156 -2.43 -8.73 10.61
C ILE A 156 -2.15 -10.18 10.21
N GLU A 157 -0.98 -10.47 9.65
CA GLU A 157 -0.52 -11.84 9.37
C GLU A 157 -0.50 -12.67 10.65
N GLU A 158 0.07 -12.14 11.75
CA GLU A 158 0.07 -12.78 13.07
C GLU A 158 -1.35 -13.05 13.61
N VAL A 159 -2.29 -12.11 13.41
CA VAL A 159 -3.70 -12.29 13.79
C VAL A 159 -4.33 -13.44 12.99
N HIS A 160 -4.10 -13.48 11.68
CA HIS A 160 -4.64 -14.55 10.81
C HIS A 160 -4.08 -15.92 11.18
N GLU A 161 -2.78 -16.02 11.46
CA GLU A 161 -2.14 -17.26 11.89
C GLU A 161 -2.71 -17.77 13.22
N ALA A 162 -2.96 -16.87 14.18
CA ALA A 162 -3.57 -17.22 15.46
C ALA A 162 -5.04 -17.69 15.30
N GLU A 163 -5.80 -17.09 14.39
CA GLU A 163 -7.16 -17.53 14.05
C GLU A 163 -7.15 -18.94 13.44
N ASP A 164 -6.25 -19.21 12.49
CA ASP A 164 -6.15 -20.52 11.85
C ASP A 164 -5.77 -21.62 12.86
N ALA A 165 -4.80 -21.36 13.74
CA ALA A 165 -4.40 -22.31 14.77
C ALA A 165 -5.55 -22.63 15.74
N ALA A 166 -6.36 -21.62 16.11
CA ALA A 166 -7.52 -21.82 16.98
C ALA A 166 -8.64 -22.62 16.31
N GLU A 167 -8.83 -22.47 14.99
CA GLU A 167 -9.80 -23.26 14.21
C GLU A 167 -9.37 -24.73 14.08
N GLU A 168 -8.07 -25.01 13.91
CA GLU A 168 -7.53 -26.37 13.82
C GLU A 168 -7.62 -27.16 15.15
N GLU A 169 -7.67 -26.47 16.28
CA GLU A 169 -7.82 -27.05 17.62
C GLU A 169 -9.29 -27.29 18.05
N SER A 170 -10.27 -26.84 17.25
CA SER A 170 -11.72 -26.89 17.56
C SER A 170 -12.48 -28.04 16.89
#